data_AF-A0A9Q1BY25-F1
#
_entry.id   AF-A0A9Q1BY25-F1
#
_cell.length_a   1.000
_cell.length_b   1.000
_cell.length_c   1.000
_cell.angle_alpha   90.00
_cell.angle_beta   90.00
_cell.angle_gamma   90.00
#
_symmetry.space_group_name_H-M   'P 1'
#
loop_
_entity.id
_entity.type
_entity.pdbx_description
1 polymer ?
#
loop_
_entity_poly.entity_id
_entity_poly.type
_entity_poly.pdbx_seq_one_letter_code
_entity_poly.pdbx_strand_id
1 'polypeptide(L)'
;MNQFLKKDVLEGKRLRDLLQLDLSKPDVQCLDQDLEVGESAKKALAKLTVDQRKIPLHGMRSFLQVTTKYLMNKLPLHNVFLRDLNILHPEMQDVESGHHCIRRLAQKLLQIFKPDEIAVLLDEFKVYQQKNIPDGWSHTEKGDTITYHRIHHYWAKVLNMRNQSGDKIFPVLAKLVKATLCLLHGNADVKRSLSVAKKVLVQNGRF
;
A
#
# COMPACT_ATOMS: atom_id res chain seq x y z
N MET A 1 -8.34 1.64 15.25
CA MET A 1 -8.95 1.33 13.94
C MET A 1 -10.14 0.39 14.19
N ASN A 2 -11.12 0.83 15.00
CA ASN A 2 -12.21 0.00 15.56
C ASN A 2 -13.59 0.61 15.25
N GLN A 3 -13.76 1.15 14.04
CA GLN A 3 -14.89 2.05 13.80
C GLN A 3 -16.25 1.37 13.65
N PHE A 4 -16.26 0.09 13.23
CA PHE A 4 -17.49 -0.60 12.82
C PHE A 4 -17.42 -2.14 12.85
N LEU A 5 -16.21 -2.73 12.77
CA LEU A 5 -15.99 -4.18 12.77
C LEU A 5 -15.41 -4.64 14.11
N LYS A 6 -15.84 -5.83 14.57
CA LYS A 6 -15.27 -6.46 15.76
C LYS A 6 -13.79 -6.80 15.54
N LYS A 7 -12.96 -6.54 16.56
CA LYS A 7 -11.52 -6.84 16.51
C LYS A 7 -11.25 -8.32 16.24
N ASP A 8 -12.00 -9.19 16.91
CA ASP A 8 -11.87 -10.65 16.81
C ASP A 8 -12.10 -11.16 15.37
N VAL A 9 -12.84 -10.40 14.56
CA VAL A 9 -13.14 -10.75 13.17
C VAL A 9 -12.04 -10.29 12.22
N LEU A 10 -11.22 -9.32 12.63
CA LEU A 10 -10.11 -8.76 11.88
C LEU A 10 -8.76 -9.38 12.25
N GLU A 11 -8.60 -9.78 13.51
CA GLU A 11 -7.36 -10.37 14.01
C GLU A 11 -7.03 -11.69 13.29
N GLY A 12 -5.80 -11.80 12.79
CA GLY A 12 -5.30 -13.00 12.11
C GLY A 12 -5.77 -13.22 10.67
N LYS A 13 -6.69 -12.41 10.12
CA LYS A 13 -7.16 -12.58 8.74
C LYS A 13 -6.23 -11.97 7.72
N ARG A 14 -5.99 -12.69 6.62
CA ARG A 14 -5.23 -12.16 5.48
C ARG A 14 -6.15 -11.25 4.67
N LEU A 15 -5.54 -10.34 3.90
CA LEU A 15 -6.24 -9.37 3.06
C LEU A 15 -7.28 -9.99 2.10
N ARG A 16 -7.04 -11.23 1.65
CA ARG A 16 -7.99 -11.99 0.81
C ARG A 16 -9.22 -12.47 1.57
N ASP A 17 -9.06 -12.83 2.83
CA ASP A 17 -10.15 -13.28 3.69
C ASP A 17 -11.00 -12.08 4.13
N LEU A 18 -10.36 -10.91 4.27
CA LEU A 18 -11.05 -9.64 4.51
C LEU A 18 -11.95 -9.25 3.32
N LEU A 19 -11.56 -9.59 2.08
CA LEU A 19 -12.37 -9.32 0.89
C LEU A 19 -13.66 -10.13 0.82
N GLN A 20 -13.69 -11.29 1.47
CA GLN A 20 -14.84 -12.20 1.48
C GLN A 20 -15.79 -11.95 2.67
N LEU A 21 -15.46 -11.00 3.54
CA LEU A 21 -16.30 -10.65 4.67
C LEU A 21 -17.61 -10.03 4.23
N ASP A 22 -18.71 -10.66 4.63
CA ASP A 22 -20.02 -10.04 4.52
C ASP A 22 -20.21 -9.00 5.62
N LEU A 23 -19.96 -7.74 5.26
CA LEU A 23 -20.14 -6.58 6.13
C LEU A 23 -21.59 -6.35 6.55
N SER A 24 -22.56 -7.08 6.01
CA SER A 24 -23.97 -6.98 6.41
C SER A 24 -24.32 -7.88 7.60
N LYS A 25 -23.44 -8.80 8.01
CA LYS A 25 -23.72 -9.72 9.12
C LYS A 25 -23.55 -9.04 10.49
N PRO A 26 -24.50 -9.21 11.43
CA PRO A 26 -24.40 -8.66 12.78
C PRO A 26 -23.22 -9.26 13.57
N ASP A 27 -22.82 -10.49 13.25
CA ASP A 27 -21.69 -11.16 13.91
C ASP A 27 -20.35 -10.48 13.64
N VAL A 28 -20.26 -9.79 12.50
CA VAL A 28 -19.06 -9.11 12.00
C VAL A 28 -18.95 -7.67 12.52
N GLN A 29 -20.09 -7.06 12.88
CA GLN A 29 -20.18 -5.66 13.27
C GLN A 29 -20.14 -5.47 14.79
N CYS A 30 -19.59 -4.35 15.23
CA CYS A 30 -19.72 -3.91 16.62
C CYS A 30 -21.20 -3.68 16.98
N LEU A 31 -21.55 -3.74 18.27
CA LEU A 31 -22.87 -3.34 18.77
C LEU A 31 -23.08 -1.82 18.61
N ASP A 32 -24.33 -1.36 18.68
CA ASP A 32 -24.67 0.07 18.51
C ASP A 32 -23.98 0.98 19.53
N GLN A 33 -23.68 0.45 20.71
CA GLN A 33 -23.01 1.15 21.79
C GLN A 33 -21.49 1.27 21.56
N ASP A 34 -20.93 0.34 20.77
CA ASP A 34 -19.50 0.23 20.49
C ASP A 34 -19.11 0.86 19.15
N LEU A 35 -20.08 1.44 18.43
CA LEU A 35 -19.83 2.12 17.16
C LEU A 35 -19.02 3.40 17.42
N GLU A 36 -17.86 3.52 16.78
CA GLU A 36 -17.00 4.68 16.94
C GLU A 36 -17.55 5.87 16.15
N VAL A 37 -18.41 6.65 16.80
CA VAL A 37 -18.93 7.91 16.26
C VAL A 37 -18.12 9.09 16.78
N GLY A 38 -17.86 10.07 15.90
CA GLY A 38 -17.13 11.28 16.26
C GLY A 38 -17.79 12.07 17.40
N GLU A 39 -17.01 12.86 18.13
CA GLU A 39 -17.47 13.50 19.37
C GLU A 39 -18.69 14.42 19.18
N SER A 40 -18.76 15.15 18.07
CA SER A 40 -19.92 15.96 17.70
C SER A 40 -21.18 15.12 17.46
N ALA A 41 -21.04 13.96 16.81
CA ALA A 41 -22.13 13.03 16.58
C ALA A 41 -22.59 12.36 17.89
N LYS A 42 -21.65 12.00 18.78
CA LYS A 42 -21.98 11.50 20.13
C LYS A 42 -22.81 12.52 20.92
N LYS A 43 -22.42 13.79 20.92
CA LYS A 43 -23.16 14.88 21.57
C LYS A 43 -24.56 15.07 20.98
N ALA A 44 -24.72 14.92 19.67
CA ALA A 44 -26.03 14.99 19.02
C ALA A 44 -26.92 13.78 19.36
N LEU A 45 -26.36 12.57 19.34
CA LEU A 45 -27.07 11.33 19.69
C LEU A 45 -27.51 11.33 21.16
N ALA A 46 -26.69 11.88 22.07
CA ALA A 46 -27.01 11.97 23.49
C ALA A 46 -28.27 12.80 23.79
N LYS A 47 -28.63 13.74 22.90
CA LYS A 47 -29.84 14.58 23.03
C LYS A 47 -31.13 13.88 22.60
N LEU A 48 -31.03 12.75 21.90
CA LEU A 48 -32.17 11.99 21.40
C LEU A 48 -32.61 10.91 22.40
N THR A 49 -33.88 10.51 22.34
CA THR A 49 -34.38 9.34 23.09
C THR A 49 -33.89 8.03 22.46
N VAL A 50 -33.96 6.92 23.21
CA VAL A 50 -33.44 5.61 22.77
C VAL A 50 -34.02 5.17 21.42
N ASP A 51 -35.33 5.41 21.19
CA ASP A 51 -35.97 5.05 19.92
C ASP A 51 -35.59 5.99 18.77
N GLN A 52 -35.39 7.28 19.05
CA GLN A 52 -34.94 8.25 18.04
C GLN A 52 -33.48 8.04 17.64
N ARG A 53 -32.66 7.38 18.46
CA ARG A 53 -31.26 7.05 18.14
C ARG A 53 -31.14 5.90 17.13
N LYS A 54 -32.12 5.00 17.05
CA LYS A 54 -32.07 3.81 16.18
C LYS A 54 -31.93 4.19 14.69
N ILE A 55 -32.70 5.16 14.23
CA ILE A 55 -32.71 5.64 12.83
C ILE A 55 -31.34 6.19 12.40
N PRO A 56 -30.74 7.18 13.09
CA PRO A 56 -29.43 7.72 12.70
C PRO A 56 -28.31 6.69 12.84
N LEU A 57 -28.35 5.81 13.86
CA LEU A 57 -27.36 4.72 14.01
C LEU A 57 -27.43 3.73 12.84
N HIS A 58 -28.64 3.36 12.41
CA HIS A 58 -28.82 2.51 11.24
C HIS A 58 -28.32 3.18 9.95
N GLY A 59 -28.56 4.49 9.79
CA GLY A 59 -28.02 5.28 8.68
C GLY A 59 -26.49 5.33 8.67
N MET A 60 -25.86 5.54 9.84
CA MET A 60 -24.41 5.53 10.00
C MET A 60 -23.80 4.17 9.65
N ARG A 61 -24.40 3.07 10.12
CA ARG A 61 -23.99 1.70 9.75
C ARG A 61 -24.09 1.47 8.26
N SER A 62 -25.23 1.82 7.66
CA SER A 62 -25.47 1.66 6.23
C SER A 62 -24.44 2.44 5.41
N PHE A 63 -24.11 3.66 5.81
CA PHE A 63 -23.06 4.46 5.19
C PHE A 63 -21.68 3.78 5.28
N LEU A 64 -21.30 3.30 6.47
CA LEU A 64 -20.01 2.63 6.68
C LEU A 64 -19.93 1.31 5.90
N GLN A 65 -21.02 0.56 5.81
CA GLN A 65 -21.11 -0.64 4.97
C GLN A 65 -20.91 -0.31 3.50
N VAL A 66 -21.68 0.65 2.96
CA VAL A 66 -21.62 1.03 1.54
C VAL A 66 -20.23 1.57 1.19
N THR A 67 -19.67 2.44 2.03
CA THR A 67 -18.34 3.02 1.82
C THR A 67 -17.26 1.95 1.87
N THR A 68 -17.30 1.05 2.86
CA THR A 68 -16.32 -0.04 2.97
C THR A 68 -16.45 -1.01 1.79
N LYS A 69 -17.67 -1.42 1.39
CA LYS A 69 -17.90 -2.25 0.18
C LYS A 69 -17.35 -1.57 -1.08
N TYR A 70 -17.61 -0.27 -1.23
CA TYR A 70 -17.09 0.51 -2.34
C TYR A 70 -15.56 0.55 -2.34
N LEU A 71 -14.93 0.81 -1.19
CA LEU A 71 -13.47 0.81 -1.05
C LEU A 71 -12.89 -0.58 -1.36
N MET A 72 -13.44 -1.66 -0.81
CA MET A 72 -13.01 -3.02 -1.11
C MET A 72 -13.04 -3.34 -2.61
N ASN A 73 -14.08 -2.90 -3.32
CA ASN A 73 -14.21 -3.06 -4.76
C ASN A 73 -13.27 -2.17 -5.59
N LYS A 74 -12.80 -1.05 -5.03
CA LYS A 74 -11.90 -0.09 -5.70
C LYS A 74 -10.44 -0.26 -5.33
N LEU A 75 -10.14 -0.94 -4.22
CA LEU A 75 -8.77 -1.24 -3.86
C LEU A 75 -8.20 -2.19 -4.93
N PRO A 76 -6.97 -1.92 -5.42
CA PRO A 76 -6.37 -2.71 -6.49
C PRO A 76 -5.80 -4.03 -5.96
N LEU A 77 -6.55 -4.75 -5.10
CA LEU A 77 -6.14 -5.96 -4.40
C LEU A 77 -5.96 -7.15 -5.35
N HIS A 78 -6.71 -7.14 -6.45
CA HIS A 78 -6.59 -8.11 -7.53
C HIS A 78 -5.61 -7.65 -8.63
N ASN A 79 -4.98 -6.47 -8.48
CA ASN A 79 -4.04 -5.99 -9.46
C ASN A 79 -2.73 -6.78 -9.35
N VAL A 80 -2.56 -7.71 -10.30
CA VAL A 80 -1.37 -8.55 -10.42
C VAL A 80 -0.09 -7.72 -10.47
N PHE A 81 -0.10 -6.56 -11.13
CA PHE A 81 1.07 -5.69 -11.20
C PHE A 81 1.49 -5.20 -9.82
N LEU A 82 0.56 -4.64 -9.03
CA LEU A 82 0.86 -4.15 -7.68
C LEU A 82 1.28 -5.27 -6.72
N ARG A 83 0.66 -6.44 -6.85
CA ARG A 83 1.07 -7.62 -6.08
C ARG A 83 2.50 -8.02 -6.41
N ASP A 84 2.85 -8.02 -7.69
CA ASP A 84 4.19 -8.40 -8.15
C ASP A 84 5.25 -7.38 -7.71
N LEU A 85 4.89 -6.11 -7.47
CA LEU A 85 5.80 -5.10 -6.91
C LEU A 85 6.35 -5.48 -5.52
N ASN A 86 5.64 -6.34 -4.78
CA ASN A 86 6.09 -6.77 -3.47
C ASN A 86 7.45 -7.51 -3.53
N ILE A 87 7.81 -8.06 -4.69
CA ILE A 87 9.12 -8.70 -4.89
C ILE A 87 10.30 -7.74 -4.73
N LEU A 88 10.06 -6.42 -4.81
CA LEU A 88 11.08 -5.41 -4.59
C LEU A 88 11.38 -5.16 -3.11
N HIS A 89 10.61 -5.76 -2.19
CA HIS A 89 10.89 -5.68 -0.77
C HIS A 89 12.17 -6.48 -0.43
N PRO A 90 13.08 -5.98 0.43
CA PRO A 90 14.30 -6.70 0.80
C PRO A 90 14.04 -8.13 1.30
N GLU A 91 13.01 -8.32 2.13
CA GLU A 91 12.63 -9.64 2.67
C GLU A 91 12.12 -10.62 1.60
N MET A 92 11.79 -10.12 0.40
CA MET A 92 11.31 -10.94 -0.71
C MET A 92 12.43 -11.32 -1.67
N GLN A 93 13.68 -11.01 -1.33
CA GLN A 93 14.87 -11.30 -2.14
C GLN A 93 14.95 -12.79 -2.50
N ASP A 94 14.78 -13.69 -1.54
CA ASP A 94 15.02 -15.12 -1.73
C ASP A 94 13.78 -15.90 -2.21
N VAL A 95 12.72 -15.20 -2.62
CA VAL A 95 11.48 -15.84 -3.06
C VAL A 95 11.68 -16.48 -4.43
N GLU A 96 11.49 -17.79 -4.51
CA GLU A 96 11.63 -18.59 -5.75
C GLU A 96 10.74 -18.07 -6.90
N SER A 97 9.52 -17.66 -6.56
CA SER A 97 8.55 -17.10 -7.53
C SER A 97 8.92 -15.70 -8.04
N GLY A 98 9.99 -15.09 -7.52
CA GLY A 98 10.40 -13.73 -7.85
C GLY A 98 10.70 -13.50 -9.32
N HIS A 99 11.31 -14.47 -9.98
CA HIS A 99 11.58 -14.42 -11.43
C HIS A 99 10.31 -14.24 -12.26
N HIS A 100 9.23 -14.94 -11.90
CA HIS A 100 7.95 -14.82 -12.61
C HIS A 100 7.32 -13.45 -12.37
N CYS A 101 7.43 -12.90 -11.16
CA CYS A 101 6.97 -11.55 -10.83
C CYS A 101 7.73 -10.50 -11.66
N ILE A 102 9.06 -10.52 -11.63
CA ILE A 102 9.91 -9.59 -12.40
C ILE A 102 9.63 -9.66 -13.89
N ARG A 103 9.47 -10.88 -14.44
CA ARG A 103 9.10 -11.07 -15.86
C ARG A 103 7.77 -10.41 -16.19
N ARG A 104 6.73 -10.65 -15.37
CA ARG A 104 5.40 -10.05 -15.58
C ARG A 104 5.43 -8.54 -15.45
N LEU A 105 6.24 -7.99 -14.52
CA LEU A 105 6.42 -6.54 -14.38
C LEU A 105 7.05 -5.93 -15.63
N ALA A 106 8.15 -6.52 -16.12
CA ALA A 106 8.83 -6.04 -17.33
C ALA A 106 7.92 -6.12 -18.56
N GLN A 107 7.16 -7.22 -18.71
CA GLN A 107 6.17 -7.39 -19.78
C GLN A 107 5.00 -6.40 -19.71
N LYS A 108 4.69 -5.85 -18.54
CA LYS A 108 3.67 -4.80 -18.38
C LYS A 108 4.26 -3.39 -18.61
N LEU A 109 5.58 -3.26 -18.62
CA LEU A 109 6.33 -2.01 -18.81
C LEU A 109 7.07 -2.01 -20.15
N LEU A 110 6.43 -2.45 -21.24
CA LEU A 110 7.02 -2.54 -22.59
C LEU A 110 7.47 -1.17 -23.15
N GLN A 111 6.93 -0.08 -22.63
CA GLN A 111 7.39 1.27 -22.96
C GLN A 111 8.80 1.59 -22.42
N ILE A 112 9.31 0.77 -21.49
CA ILE A 112 10.61 0.94 -20.81
C ILE A 112 11.60 -0.15 -21.22
N PHE A 113 11.11 -1.38 -21.45
CA PHE A 113 11.92 -2.55 -21.75
C PHE A 113 11.69 -3.06 -23.16
N LYS A 114 12.79 -3.29 -23.89
CA LYS A 114 12.76 -4.11 -25.11
C LYS A 114 12.68 -5.59 -24.73
N PRO A 115 12.12 -6.47 -25.60
CA PRO A 115 12.07 -7.90 -25.35
C PRO A 115 13.43 -8.53 -24.99
N ASP A 116 14.49 -8.07 -25.65
CA ASP A 116 15.87 -8.56 -25.42
C ASP A 116 16.41 -8.18 -24.03
N GLU A 117 15.97 -7.03 -23.48
CA GLU A 117 16.36 -6.58 -22.14
C GLU A 117 15.66 -7.39 -21.03
N ILE A 118 14.55 -8.07 -21.33
CA ILE A 118 13.83 -8.88 -20.34
C ILE A 118 14.68 -10.09 -19.92
N ALA A 119 15.40 -10.72 -20.85
CA ALA A 119 16.30 -11.83 -20.52
C ALA A 119 17.42 -11.36 -19.58
N VAL A 120 18.08 -10.25 -19.94
CA VAL A 120 19.14 -9.63 -19.13
C VAL A 120 18.64 -9.25 -17.73
N LEU A 121 17.44 -8.67 -17.64
CA LEU A 121 16.81 -8.32 -16.36
C LEU A 121 16.61 -9.54 -15.45
N LEU A 122 16.20 -10.68 -16.02
CA LEU A 122 15.99 -11.90 -15.25
C LEU A 122 17.31 -12.46 -14.74
N ASP A 123 18.37 -12.39 -15.54
CA ASP A 123 19.72 -12.82 -15.14
C ASP A 123 20.28 -11.92 -14.04
N GLU A 124 20.16 -10.60 -14.19
CA GLU A 124 20.52 -9.62 -13.15
C GLU A 124 19.76 -9.87 -11.85
N PHE A 125 18.46 -10.19 -11.93
CA PHE A 125 17.66 -10.51 -10.76
C PHE A 125 18.16 -11.78 -10.06
N LYS A 126 18.54 -12.83 -10.79
CA LYS A 126 19.13 -14.05 -10.18
C LYS A 126 20.40 -13.72 -9.39
N VAL A 127 21.26 -12.89 -9.98
CA VAL A 127 22.51 -12.45 -9.34
C VAL A 127 22.20 -11.64 -8.08
N TYR A 128 21.16 -10.80 -8.11
CA TYR A 128 20.68 -10.08 -6.94
C TYR A 128 20.21 -11.05 -5.84
N GLN A 129 19.43 -12.08 -6.16
CA GLN A 129 18.97 -13.05 -5.15
C GLN A 129 20.13 -13.77 -4.46
N GLN A 130 21.18 -14.11 -5.20
CA GLN A 130 22.36 -14.82 -4.66
C GLN A 130 23.32 -13.91 -3.88
N LYS A 131 23.12 -12.58 -3.89
CA LYS A 131 23.99 -11.64 -3.18
C LYS A 131 23.64 -11.61 -1.70
N ASN A 132 24.64 -11.81 -0.85
CA ASN A 132 24.47 -11.52 0.57
C ASN A 132 24.48 -9.99 0.79
N ILE A 133 23.29 -9.42 1.00
CA ILE A 133 23.09 -7.98 1.22
C ILE A 133 22.90 -7.75 2.73
N PRO A 134 23.66 -6.83 3.35
CA PRO A 134 23.55 -6.61 4.79
C PRO A 134 22.14 -6.15 5.21
N ASP A 135 21.58 -6.79 6.23
CA ASP A 135 20.26 -6.48 6.79
C ASP A 135 20.13 -5.01 7.23
N GLY A 136 21.23 -4.45 7.75
CA GLY A 136 21.38 -3.03 8.13
C GLY A 136 21.13 -2.02 6.99
N TRP A 137 20.96 -2.48 5.75
CA TRP A 137 20.56 -1.61 4.63
C TRP A 137 19.05 -1.43 4.52
N SER A 138 18.28 -2.39 5.02
CA SER A 138 16.82 -2.41 4.96
C SER A 138 16.19 -1.92 6.26
N HIS A 139 16.78 -2.25 7.41
CA HIS A 139 16.28 -1.85 8.72
C HIS A 139 17.42 -1.60 9.72
N THR A 140 17.13 -0.87 10.78
CA THR A 140 18.01 -0.74 11.94
C THR A 140 17.33 -1.39 13.14
N GLU A 141 18.05 -2.28 13.81
CA GLU A 141 17.62 -2.87 15.09
C GLU A 141 18.23 -2.08 16.25
N LYS A 142 17.39 -1.60 17.16
CA LYS A 142 17.82 -1.01 18.44
C LYS A 142 17.02 -1.65 19.56
N GLY A 143 17.63 -2.64 20.24
CA GLY A 143 16.92 -3.49 21.21
C GLY A 143 15.79 -4.27 20.51
N ASP A 144 14.61 -4.31 21.13
CA ASP A 144 13.43 -5.03 20.58
C ASP A 144 12.69 -4.27 19.47
N THR A 145 13.19 -3.11 19.01
CA THR A 145 12.52 -2.28 18.00
C THR A 145 13.24 -2.35 16.65
N ILE A 146 12.55 -2.89 15.65
CA ILE A 146 12.97 -2.91 14.24
C ILE A 146 12.40 -1.69 13.53
N THR A 147 13.26 -0.81 13.05
CA THR A 147 12.85 0.36 12.24
C THR A 147 13.28 0.17 10.79
N TYR A 148 12.31 -0.04 9.90
CA TYR A 148 12.57 -0.16 8.46
C TYR A 148 12.90 1.18 7.84
N HIS A 149 13.98 1.21 7.05
CA HIS A 149 14.32 2.36 6.22
C HIS A 149 13.40 2.43 5.00
N ARG A 150 13.28 3.64 4.42
CA ARG A 150 12.53 3.79 3.17
C ARG A 150 13.17 2.93 2.08
N ILE A 151 12.33 2.22 1.32
CA ILE A 151 12.74 1.27 0.27
C ILE A 151 13.69 1.89 -0.78
N HIS A 152 13.61 3.20 -1.03
CA HIS A 152 14.53 3.89 -1.93
C HIS A 152 15.98 3.93 -1.42
N HIS A 153 16.21 4.01 -0.11
CA HIS A 153 17.56 4.00 0.45
C HIS A 153 18.22 2.65 0.29
N TYR A 154 17.46 1.57 0.49
CA TYR A 154 17.89 0.21 0.22
C TYR A 154 18.30 0.05 -1.26
N TRP A 155 17.39 0.35 -2.19
CA TRP A 155 17.67 0.21 -3.61
C TRP A 155 18.77 1.16 -4.11
N ALA A 156 18.92 2.36 -3.54
CA ALA A 156 20.04 3.24 -3.88
C ALA A 156 21.39 2.59 -3.56
N LYS A 157 21.51 1.86 -2.44
CA LYS A 157 22.74 1.13 -2.10
C LYS A 157 22.96 -0.08 -3.01
N VAL A 158 21.92 -0.87 -3.25
CA VAL A 158 21.98 -2.05 -4.15
C VAL A 158 22.38 -1.66 -5.58
N LEU A 159 21.75 -0.62 -6.13
CA LEU A 159 22.00 -0.17 -7.51
C LEU A 159 23.33 0.58 -7.68
N ASN A 160 23.97 1.00 -6.58
CA ASN A 160 25.30 1.59 -6.59
C ASN A 160 26.42 0.56 -6.41
N MET A 161 26.10 -0.72 -6.22
CA MET A 161 27.09 -1.78 -6.23
C MET A 161 27.80 -1.83 -7.59
N ARG A 162 29.14 -1.91 -7.54
CA ARG A 162 30.01 -2.00 -8.71
C ARG A 162 30.71 -3.34 -8.77
N ASN A 163 30.94 -3.83 -9.98
CA ASN A 163 31.79 -4.99 -10.22
C ASN A 163 33.28 -4.62 -10.07
N GLN A 164 34.17 -5.60 -10.19
CA GLN A 164 35.62 -5.38 -10.13
C GLN A 164 36.13 -4.44 -11.24
N SER A 165 35.39 -4.33 -12.35
CA SER A 165 35.68 -3.43 -13.47
C SER A 165 35.18 -1.99 -13.27
N GLY A 166 34.46 -1.71 -12.18
CA GLY A 166 33.90 -0.38 -11.89
C GLY A 166 32.52 -0.10 -12.49
N ASP A 167 31.96 -1.03 -13.27
CA ASP A 167 30.62 -0.93 -13.85
C ASP A 167 29.54 -1.31 -12.84
N LYS A 168 28.33 -0.80 -13.06
CA LYS A 168 27.17 -1.17 -12.23
C LYS A 168 26.79 -2.62 -12.47
N ILE A 169 26.55 -3.35 -11.38
CA ILE A 169 26.18 -4.77 -11.45
C ILE A 169 24.76 -4.95 -12.01
N PHE A 170 23.87 -3.98 -11.78
CA PHE A 170 22.43 -4.10 -12.04
C PHE A 170 21.86 -2.97 -12.92
N PRO A 171 22.34 -2.77 -14.16
CA PRO A 171 21.89 -1.67 -15.00
C PRO A 171 20.44 -1.79 -15.48
N VAL A 172 19.96 -2.99 -15.83
CA VAL A 172 18.58 -3.18 -16.32
C VAL A 172 17.59 -3.25 -15.17
N LEU A 173 17.95 -3.92 -14.07
CA LEU A 173 17.16 -3.94 -12.83
C LEU A 173 17.01 -2.54 -12.24
N ALA A 174 18.03 -1.68 -12.34
CA ALA A 174 17.91 -0.27 -11.96
C ALA A 174 16.78 0.45 -12.71
N LYS A 175 16.60 0.17 -14.00
CA LYS A 175 15.50 0.77 -14.79
C LYS A 175 14.15 0.34 -14.22
N LEU A 176 13.99 -0.95 -13.89
CA LEU A 176 12.73 -1.51 -13.39
C LEU A 176 12.36 -0.92 -12.04
N VAL A 177 13.32 -0.89 -11.13
CA VAL A 177 13.15 -0.38 -9.78
C VAL A 177 12.79 1.11 -9.83
N LYS A 178 13.51 1.91 -10.61
CA LYS A 178 13.21 3.35 -10.76
C LYS A 178 11.81 3.58 -11.33
N ALA A 179 11.48 2.91 -12.44
CA ALA A 179 10.16 3.03 -13.07
C ALA A 179 9.04 2.70 -12.10
N THR A 180 9.22 1.63 -11.34
CA THR A 180 8.24 1.17 -10.35
C THR A 180 8.10 2.13 -9.17
N LEU A 181 9.22 2.57 -8.57
CA LEU A 181 9.20 3.47 -7.43
C LEU A 181 8.61 4.84 -7.80
N CYS A 182 8.77 5.29 -9.05
CA CYS A 182 8.10 6.48 -9.57
C CYS A 182 6.57 6.32 -9.65
N LEU A 183 6.04 5.12 -9.93
CA LEU A 183 4.59 4.86 -9.95
C LEU A 183 3.98 4.88 -8.54
N LEU A 184 4.76 4.52 -7.51
CA LEU A 184 4.30 4.49 -6.12
C LEU A 184 4.19 5.89 -5.49
N HIS A 185 4.89 6.89 -6.04
CA HIS A 185 4.60 8.30 -5.77
C HIS A 185 3.28 8.68 -6.44
N GLY A 186 2.17 8.28 -5.83
CA GLY A 186 0.83 8.54 -6.35
C GLY A 186 0.55 10.03 -6.48
N ASN A 187 -0.49 10.36 -7.25
CA ASN A 187 -0.99 11.72 -7.48
C ASN A 187 -1.40 12.49 -6.19
N ALA A 188 -1.24 11.91 -4.99
CA ALA A 188 -1.58 12.55 -3.72
C ALA A 188 -0.71 13.79 -3.46
N ASP A 189 0.57 13.78 -3.79
CA ASP A 189 1.44 14.95 -3.62
C ASP A 189 1.08 16.06 -4.60
N VAL A 190 0.77 15.71 -5.85
CA VAL A 190 0.25 16.65 -6.87
C VAL A 190 -1.13 17.19 -6.48
N LYS A 191 -2.02 16.35 -5.94
CA LYS A 191 -3.33 16.78 -5.44
C LYS A 191 -3.22 17.65 -4.21
N ARG A 192 -2.23 17.41 -3.35
CA ARG A 192 -1.94 18.25 -2.17
C ARG A 192 -1.45 19.63 -2.63
N SER A 193 -0.49 19.71 -3.55
CA SER A 193 -0.02 21.00 -4.09
C SER A 193 -1.12 21.74 -4.84
N LEU A 194 -1.94 21.06 -5.64
CA LEU A 194 -3.12 21.64 -6.28
C LEU A 194 -4.18 22.12 -5.29
N SER A 195 -4.39 21.41 -4.17
CA SER A 195 -5.34 21.82 -3.13
C SER A 195 -4.86 23.05 -2.37
N VAL A 196 -3.54 23.17 -2.14
CA VAL A 196 -2.91 24.36 -1.58
C VAL A 196 -3.02 25.53 -2.57
N ALA A 197 -2.73 25.31 -3.85
CA ALA A 197 -2.88 26.32 -4.90
C ALA A 197 -4.33 26.81 -5.04
N LYS A 198 -5.31 25.90 -4.98
CA LYS A 198 -6.73 26.25 -5.00
C LYS A 198 -7.12 27.14 -3.81
N LYS A 199 -6.58 26.89 -2.61
CA LYS A 199 -6.83 27.76 -1.44
C LYS A 199 -6.28 29.18 -1.66
N VAL A 200 -5.08 29.30 -2.22
CA VAL A 200 -4.45 30.60 -2.50
C VAL A 200 -5.23 31.37 -3.59
N LEU A 201 -5.62 30.68 -4.67
CA LEU A 201 -6.40 31.30 -5.75
C LEU A 201 -7.80 31.75 -5.32
N VAL A 202 -8.46 30.99 -4.43
CA VAL A 202 -9.77 31.37 -3.88
C VAL A 202 -9.67 32.48 -2.83
N GLN A 203 -8.55 32.58 -2.10
CA GLN A 203 -8.32 33.66 -1.14
C GLN A 203 -7.89 34.97 -1.81
N ASN A 204 -7.14 34.90 -2.91
CA ASN A 204 -6.68 36.08 -3.66
C ASN A 204 -7.64 36.49 -4.80
N GLY A 205 -8.70 35.72 -5.04
CA GLY A 205 -9.73 35.98 -6.05
C GLY A 205 -10.98 36.71 -5.55
N ARG A 206 -10.87 37.51 -4.48
CA ARG A 206 -11.91 38.50 -4.14
C ARG A 206 -11.60 39.81 -4.89
N PHE A 207 -12.15 39.91 -6.10
CA PHE A 207 -12.57 41.20 -6.64
C PHE A 207 -13.92 41.57 -6.03
#